data_AF-A0A256GZR4-F1
#
_entry.id   AF-A0A256GZR4-F1
#
_cell.length_a   1.000
_cell.length_b   1.000
_cell.length_c   1.000
_cell.angle_alpha   90.00
_cell.angle_beta   90.00
_cell.angle_gamma   90.00
#
_symmetry.space_group_name_H-M   'P 1'
#
loop_
_entity.id
_entity.type
_entity.pdbx_description
1 polymer ?
#
loop_
_entity_poly.entity_id
_entity_poly.type
_entity_poly.pdbx_seq_one_letter_code
_entity_poly.pdbx_strand_id
1 'polypeptide(L)'
;MCWWIPKARWRSGNHWEKTYHSLLVGAILHVLYAEKDKTLAGVAAFLSDPRRPIESALSAMMTTPYVGEKGPHPVIASAAREVLNKSDNERSGVLSTAMSFLANLLIQGQAP
;
A
#
# COMPACT_ATOMS: atom_id res chain seq x y z
N MET A 1 5.90 41.50 -24.16
CA MET A 1 4.80 40.60 -23.75
C MET A 1 5.37 39.19 -23.66
N CYS A 2 5.36 38.62 -22.45
CA CYS A 2 6.07 37.39 -22.08
C CYS A 2 5.59 36.14 -22.83
N TRP A 3 6.56 35.42 -23.40
CA TRP A 3 6.44 34.11 -24.03
C TRP A 3 6.86 32.98 -23.06
N TRP A 4 6.10 32.77 -21.98
CA TRP A 4 6.34 31.60 -21.13
C TRP A 4 5.06 31.11 -20.45
N ILE A 5 4.31 30.25 -21.15
CA ILE A 5 3.34 29.37 -20.50
C ILE A 5 3.65 27.95 -21.00
N PRO A 6 4.29 27.09 -20.17
CA PRO A 6 4.45 25.69 -20.50
C PRO A 6 3.06 25.06 -20.54
N LYS A 7 2.75 24.37 -21.65
CA LYS A 7 1.54 23.54 -21.77
C LYS A 7 1.43 22.63 -20.56
N ALA A 8 0.22 22.60 -19.99
CA ALA A 8 -0.17 21.71 -18.91
C ALA A 8 0.38 20.30 -19.12
N ARG A 9 1.26 19.89 -18.21
CA ARG A 9 1.76 18.53 -18.05
C ARG A 9 0.55 17.61 -17.87
N TRP A 10 0.30 16.74 -18.83
CA TRP A 10 -0.58 15.59 -18.67
C TRP A 10 -0.14 14.86 -17.40
N ARG A 11 -0.91 15.02 -16.31
CA ARG A 11 -0.68 14.32 -15.05
C ARG A 11 -1.16 12.90 -15.25
N SER A 12 -0.29 12.03 -15.74
CA SER A 12 -0.36 10.57 -15.55
C SER A 12 -0.18 10.20 -14.05
N GLY A 13 -0.71 11.02 -13.13
CA GLY A 13 -0.59 10.90 -11.68
C GLY A 13 -1.81 10.28 -10.99
N ASN A 14 -2.96 10.20 -11.67
CA ASN A 14 -4.20 9.80 -10.99
C ASN A 14 -4.44 8.28 -10.91
N HIS A 15 -3.63 7.46 -11.59
CA HIS A 15 -3.71 6.00 -11.46
C HIS A 15 -2.87 5.50 -10.27
N TRP A 16 -1.71 6.11 -10.03
CA TRP A 16 -0.82 5.79 -8.92
C TRP A 16 -1.40 6.13 -7.55
N GLU A 17 -2.11 7.26 -7.47
CA GLU A 17 -2.73 7.69 -6.22
C GLU A 17 -3.81 6.71 -5.74
N LYS A 18 -4.57 6.14 -6.67
CA LYS A 18 -5.61 5.15 -6.38
C LYS A 18 -5.03 3.81 -5.97
N THR A 19 -3.92 3.39 -6.61
CA THR A 19 -3.26 2.13 -6.27
C THR A 19 -2.62 2.17 -4.88
N TYR A 20 -1.89 3.22 -4.49
CA TYR A 20 -1.28 3.25 -3.14
C TYR A 20 -2.34 3.32 -2.05
N HIS A 21 -3.44 4.04 -2.27
CA HIS A 21 -4.51 4.16 -1.29
C HIS A 21 -5.20 2.82 -1.08
N SER A 22 -5.50 2.11 -2.17
CA SER A 22 -6.09 0.77 -2.11
C SER A 22 -5.15 -0.23 -1.44
N LEU A 23 -3.84 -0.14 -1.72
CA LEU A 23 -2.81 -0.94 -1.05
C LEU A 23 -2.77 -0.65 0.46
N LEU A 24 -2.78 0.62 0.87
CA LEU A 24 -2.71 1.01 2.27
C LEU A 24 -3.93 0.53 3.04
N VAL A 25 -5.13 0.70 2.49
CA VAL A 25 -6.37 0.19 3.08
C VAL A 25 -6.33 -1.34 3.19
N GLY A 26 -5.89 -2.02 2.13
CA GLY A 26 -5.73 -3.48 2.12
C GLY A 26 -4.73 -3.97 3.17
N ALA A 27 -3.58 -3.29 3.32
CA ALA A 27 -2.53 -3.64 4.28
C ALA A 27 -2.97 -3.36 5.74
N ILE A 28 -3.65 -2.25 5.99
CA ILE A 28 -4.23 -1.95 7.31
C ILE A 28 -5.25 -3.03 7.68
N LEU A 29 -6.17 -3.39 6.77
CA LEU A 29 -7.14 -4.45 7.01
C LEU A 29 -6.45 -5.80 7.24
N HIS A 30 -5.44 -6.15 6.44
CA HIS A 30 -4.66 -7.37 6.64
C HIS A 30 -4.10 -7.45 8.06
N VAL A 31 -3.47 -6.37 8.52
CA VAL A 31 -2.86 -6.32 9.85
C VAL A 31 -3.90 -6.38 10.96
N LEU A 32 -5.03 -5.68 10.82
CA LEU A 32 -6.10 -5.69 11.81
C LEU A 32 -6.74 -7.08 11.99
N TYR A 33 -6.85 -7.86 10.90
CA TYR A 33 -7.51 -9.16 10.91
C TYR A 33 -6.58 -10.35 11.13
N ALA A 34 -5.34 -10.30 10.62
CA ALA A 34 -4.45 -11.47 10.58
C ALA A 34 -3.19 -11.35 11.44
N GLU A 35 -2.68 -10.13 11.67
CA GLU A 35 -1.44 -9.92 12.41
C GLU A 35 -1.70 -9.67 13.90
N LYS A 36 -0.67 -9.96 14.71
CA LYS A 36 -0.74 -9.77 16.17
C LYS A 36 -0.65 -8.30 16.55
N ASP A 37 0.19 -7.55 15.84
CA ASP A 37 0.42 -6.12 16.08
C ASP A 37 -0.53 -5.27 15.24
N LYS A 38 -1.69 -4.95 15.80
CA LYS A 38 -2.79 -4.22 15.15
C LYS A 38 -2.59 -2.70 15.16
N THR A 39 -1.35 -2.26 14.97
CA THR A 39 -0.97 -0.84 14.98
C THR A 39 -0.48 -0.40 13.60
N LEU A 40 -0.40 0.92 13.39
CA LEU A 40 0.22 1.48 12.19
C LEU A 40 1.72 1.12 12.11
N ALA A 41 2.37 0.87 13.25
CA ALA A 41 3.74 0.36 13.28
C ALA A 41 3.80 -1.08 12.74
N GLY A 42 2.81 -1.92 13.06
CA GLY A 42 2.66 -3.26 12.48
C GLY A 42 2.45 -3.23 10.96
N VAL A 43 1.69 -2.26 10.44
CA VAL A 43 1.52 -2.05 8.99
C VAL A 43 2.83 -1.63 8.32
N ALA A 44 3.56 -0.71 8.93
CA ALA A 44 4.87 -0.30 8.43
C ALA A 44 5.86 -1.48 8.45
N ALA A 45 5.89 -2.27 9.52
CA ALA A 45 6.72 -3.47 9.62
C ALA A 45 6.36 -4.52 8.57
N PHE A 46 5.07 -4.74 8.30
CA PHE A 46 4.59 -5.67 7.28
C PHE A 46 5.03 -5.27 5.86
N LEU A 47 4.95 -3.98 5.53
CA LEU A 47 5.31 -3.47 4.20
C LEU A 47 6.82 -3.26 3.99
N SER A 48 7.58 -3.12 5.08
CA SER A 48 9.03 -2.85 5.03
C SER A 48 9.91 -4.03 5.40
N ASP A 49 9.34 -5.21 5.70
CA ASP A 49 10.11 -6.39 6.10
C ASP A 49 11.11 -6.80 5.00
N PRO A 50 12.42 -6.62 5.21
CA PRO A 50 13.42 -6.99 4.22
C PRO A 50 13.54 -8.51 4.03
N ARG A 51 12.99 -9.30 4.97
CA ARG A 51 13.02 -10.77 4.92
C ARG A 51 11.89 -11.34 4.07
N ARG A 52 10.85 -10.54 3.78
CA ARG A 52 9.69 -10.96 2.99
C ARG A 52 9.56 -10.07 1.75
N PRO A 53 9.79 -10.60 0.54
CA PRO A 53 9.53 -9.85 -0.68
C PRO A 53 8.10 -9.34 -0.71
N ILE A 54 7.89 -8.14 -1.25
CA ILE A 54 6.55 -7.53 -1.31
C ILE A 54 5.55 -8.44 -2.03
N GLU A 55 5.98 -9.20 -3.03
CA GLU A 55 5.16 -10.19 -3.73
C GLU A 55 4.64 -11.29 -2.81
N SER A 56 5.49 -11.75 -1.89
CA SER A 56 5.12 -12.75 -0.89
C SER A 56 4.16 -12.16 0.14
N ALA A 57 4.35 -10.89 0.53
CA ALA A 57 3.42 -10.18 1.39
C ALA A 57 2.05 -9.98 0.71
N LEU A 58 2.01 -9.57 -0.56
CA LEU A 58 0.78 -9.42 -1.34
C LEU A 58 0.10 -10.78 -1.61
N SER A 59 0.88 -11.84 -1.83
CA SER A 59 0.35 -13.20 -1.97
C SER A 59 -0.27 -13.70 -0.66
N ALA A 60 0.35 -13.40 0.49
CA ALA A 60 -0.25 -13.62 1.80
C ALA A 60 -1.55 -12.82 1.95
N MET A 61 -1.56 -11.56 1.51
CA MET A 61 -2.79 -10.75 1.50
C MET A 61 -3.94 -11.41 0.72
N MET A 62 -3.64 -12.09 -0.39
CA MET A 62 -4.63 -12.77 -1.21
C MET A 62 -5.08 -14.14 -0.68
N THR A 63 -4.32 -14.78 0.20
CA THR A 63 -4.55 -16.18 0.61
C THR A 63 -5.01 -16.31 2.06
N THR A 64 -4.72 -15.31 2.91
CA THR A 64 -5.13 -15.35 4.32
C THR A 64 -6.65 -15.29 4.46
N PRO A 65 -7.26 -16.20 5.24
CA PRO A 65 -8.68 -16.16 5.56
C PRO A 65 -8.95 -15.15 6.68
N TYR A 66 -9.60 -14.02 6.36
CA TYR A 66 -9.87 -12.93 7.34
C TYR A 66 -11.27 -13.00 7.96
N VAL A 67 -12.24 -13.58 7.26
CA VAL A 67 -13.66 -13.62 7.69
C VAL A 67 -14.13 -15.08 7.74
N GLY A 68 -13.70 -15.81 8.76
CA GLY A 68 -14.07 -17.22 8.97
C GLY A 68 -13.68 -18.15 7.80
N GLU A 69 -14.45 -19.22 7.58
CA GLU A 69 -14.24 -20.20 6.50
C GLU A 69 -14.50 -19.65 5.07
N LYS A 70 -14.82 -18.36 4.90
CA LYS A 70 -15.21 -17.78 3.61
C LYS A 70 -14.05 -17.23 2.77
N GLY A 71 -12.81 -17.47 3.18
CA GLY A 71 -11.62 -17.12 2.39
C GLY A 71 -11.20 -15.63 2.50
N PRO A 72 -10.39 -15.14 1.55
CA PRO A 72 -9.81 -13.80 1.61
C PRO A 72 -10.86 -12.70 1.41
N HIS A 73 -10.67 -11.56 2.07
CA HIS A 73 -11.59 -10.43 1.97
C HIS A 73 -11.47 -9.83 0.56
N PRO A 74 -12.58 -9.65 -0.20
CA PRO A 74 -12.52 -9.25 -1.60
C PRO A 74 -11.77 -7.93 -1.82
N VAL A 75 -11.86 -7.00 -0.86
CA VAL A 75 -11.10 -5.73 -0.91
C VAL A 75 -9.60 -5.95 -0.75
N ILE A 76 -9.18 -6.83 0.17
CA ILE A 76 -7.75 -7.12 0.41
C ILE A 76 -7.16 -7.85 -0.81
N ALA A 77 -7.89 -8.84 -1.33
CA ALA A 77 -7.48 -9.58 -2.52
C ALA A 77 -7.39 -8.68 -3.77
N SER A 78 -8.35 -7.77 -3.94
CA SER A 78 -8.35 -6.82 -5.07
C SER A 78 -7.20 -5.83 -4.97
N ALA A 79 -6.95 -5.27 -3.78
CA ALA A 79 -5.83 -4.36 -3.55
C ALA A 79 -4.47 -5.02 -3.80
N ALA A 80 -4.29 -6.24 -3.29
CA ALA A 80 -3.05 -7.00 -3.51
C ALA A 80 -2.84 -7.32 -4.99
N ARG A 81 -3.90 -7.74 -5.69
CA ARG A 81 -3.87 -8.05 -7.11
C ARG A 81 -3.62 -6.84 -8.00
N GLU A 82 -4.17 -5.69 -7.66
CA GLU A 82 -3.92 -4.43 -8.37
C GLU A 82 -2.42 -4.06 -8.34
N VAL A 83 -1.74 -4.32 -7.21
CA VAL A 83 -0.31 -4.05 -7.03
C VAL A 83 0.56 -5.13 -7.66
N LEU A 84 0.14 -6.40 -7.64
CA LEU A 84 0.82 -7.50 -8.32
C LEU A 84 0.73 -7.42 -9.85
N ASN A 85 -0.36 -6.86 -10.39
CA ASN A 85 -0.54 -6.66 -11.83
C ASN A 85 0.36 -5.56 -12.42
N LYS A 86 1.12 -4.85 -11.59
CA LYS A 86 2.11 -3.84 -12.01
C LYS A 86 3.49 -4.47 -12.15
N SER A 87 4.34 -3.90 -13.01
CA SER A 87 5.74 -4.29 -13.12
C SER A 87 6.53 -3.92 -11.86
N ASP A 88 7.66 -4.57 -11.61
CA ASP A 88 8.38 -4.45 -10.34
C ASP A 88 8.90 -3.03 -10.06
N ASN A 89 9.27 -2.30 -11.12
CA ASN A 89 9.65 -0.88 -11.04
C ASN A 89 8.48 -0.01 -10.57
N GLU A 90 7.28 -0.29 -11.05
CA GLU A 90 6.05 0.40 -10.69
C GLU A 90 5.62 0.05 -9.26
N ARG A 91 5.69 -1.24 -8.91
CA ARG A 91 5.38 -1.74 -7.57
C ARG A 91 6.25 -1.10 -6.50
N SER A 92 7.56 -0.99 -6.77
CA SER A 92 8.53 -0.36 -5.88
C SER A 92 8.23 1.12 -5.66
N GLY A 93 7.77 1.82 -6.70
CA GLY A 93 7.31 3.21 -6.61
C GLY A 93 6.11 3.36 -5.68
N VAL A 94 5.06 2.54 -5.85
CA VAL A 94 3.85 2.53 -5.00
C VAL A 94 4.21 2.27 -3.53
N LEU A 95 5.08 1.30 -3.29
CA LEU A 95 5.53 0.94 -1.94
C LEU A 95 6.26 2.09 -1.26
N SER A 96 7.17 2.76 -1.99
CA SER A 96 7.92 3.90 -1.45
C SER A 96 6.99 5.05 -1.04
N THR A 97 5.97 5.37 -1.86
CA THR A 97 4.97 6.40 -1.53
C THR A 97 4.13 6.00 -0.31
N ALA A 98 3.69 4.76 -0.22
CA ALA A 98 2.94 4.25 0.93
C ALA A 98 3.77 4.29 2.23
N MET A 99 5.05 3.89 2.16
CA MET A 99 5.97 3.93 3.28
C MET A 99 6.29 5.35 3.73
N SER A 100 6.50 6.30 2.81
CA SER A 100 6.69 7.71 3.17
C SER A 100 5.46 8.29 3.86
N PHE A 101 4.26 7.91 3.43
CA PHE A 101 3.02 8.32 4.09
C PHE A 101 2.91 7.74 5.50
N LEU A 102 3.24 6.45 5.69
CA LEU A 102 3.27 5.81 7.00
C LEU A 102 4.35 6.40 7.92
N ALA A 103 5.54 6.69 7.40
CA ALA A 103 6.61 7.33 8.16
C ALA A 103 6.17 8.72 8.66
N ASN A 104 5.52 9.52 7.81
CA ASN A 104 4.93 10.79 8.22
C ASN A 104 3.86 10.59 9.30
N LEU A 105 2.98 9.60 9.18
CA LEU A 105 1.97 9.32 10.20
C LEU A 105 2.57 8.89 11.54
N LEU A 106 3.61 8.05 11.54
CA LEU A 106 4.29 7.59 12.76
C LEU A 106 5.03 8.73 13.45
N ILE A 107 5.65 9.64 12.68
CA ILE A 107 6.33 10.83 13.24
C ILE A 107 5.32 11.83 13.80
N GLN A 108 4.18 12.03 13.14
CA GLN A 108 3.15 13.00 13.58
C GLN A 108 2.26 12.47 14.72
N GLY A 109 2.08 11.14 14.82
CA GLY A 109 1.34 10.48 15.91
C GLY A 109 2.10 10.38 17.24
N GLN A 110 3.31 10.93 17.29
CA GLN A 110 4.21 10.93 18.44
C GLN A 110 4.47 12.36 18.96
N ALA A 111 3.56 13.29 18.68
CA ALA A 111 3.51 14.58 19.36
C ALA A 111 2.84 14.39 20.75
N PRO A 112 3.49 14.84 21.84
CA PRO A 112 3.01 14.66 23.22
C PRO A 112 1.73 15.44 23.52
#